data_AF-A0A5C4QKH8-F1
#
_entry.id   AF-A0A5C4QKH8-F1
#
_cell.length_a   1.000
_cell.length_b   1.000
_cell.length_c   1.000
_cell.angle_alpha   90.00
_cell.angle_beta   90.00
_cell.angle_gamma   90.00
#
_symmetry.space_group_name_H-M   'P 1'
#
loop_
_entity.id
_entity.type
_entity.pdbx_description
1 polymer ?
#
loop_
_entity_poly.entity_id
_entity_poly.type
_entity_poly.pdbx_seq_one_letter_code
_entity_poly.pdbx_strand_id
1 'polypeptide(L)'
;MLTLNYAKPVEGKNFAITLKKELSNIAPQIPAETQDLWAKKLEQTLPDFQPKDLLNYIALDDTGYFVLNDTVLEPKFGSEFNQAFLDIWLSPQSSFKRLQSKLLGENKTEQPSDYPTPPRQLETAPVENESKDPQPLPHTPGLSGSQSVEAS
;
A
#
# COMPACT_ATOMS: atom_id res chain seq x y z
N MET A 1 1.80 -7.14 -2.04
CA MET A 1 1.53 -5.70 -2.26
C MET A 1 2.15 -5.29 -3.57
N LEU A 2 1.42 -4.52 -4.39
CA LEU A 2 1.91 -3.92 -5.63
C LEU A 2 1.93 -2.39 -5.47
N THR A 3 2.98 -1.73 -5.96
CA THR A 3 3.08 -0.25 -5.93
C THR A 3 3.25 0.28 -7.35
N LEU A 4 2.43 1.27 -7.71
CA LEU A 4 2.47 1.97 -8.98
C LEU A 4 2.81 3.45 -8.73
N ASN A 5 3.87 3.93 -9.39
CA ASN A 5 4.29 5.33 -9.34
C ASN A 5 3.91 6.02 -10.66
N TYR A 6 3.12 7.08 -10.58
CA TYR A 6 2.64 7.80 -11.75
C TYR A 6 3.60 8.91 -12.17
N ALA A 7 4.20 8.77 -13.36
CA ALA A 7 5.06 9.80 -13.94
C ALA A 7 4.29 10.92 -14.66
N LYS A 8 3.01 10.68 -14.99
CA LYS A 8 2.12 11.56 -15.75
C LYS A 8 0.73 11.53 -15.13
N PRO A 9 -0.11 12.56 -15.34
CA PRO A 9 -1.48 12.52 -14.91
C PRO A 9 -2.24 11.40 -15.62
N VAL A 10 -3.08 10.68 -14.88
CA VAL A 10 -3.89 9.57 -15.40
C VAL A 10 -5.29 9.69 -14.81
N GLU A 11 -6.31 9.74 -15.67
CA GLU A 11 -7.70 9.78 -15.21
C GLU A 11 -8.11 8.41 -14.65
N GLY A 12 -8.73 8.38 -13.47
CA GLY A 12 -9.09 7.15 -12.76
C GLY A 12 -10.03 6.27 -13.58
N LYS A 13 -10.95 6.91 -14.31
CA LYS A 13 -11.87 6.23 -15.24
C LYS A 13 -11.15 5.58 -16.41
N ASN A 14 -10.20 6.29 -17.02
CA ASN A 14 -9.39 5.74 -18.12
C ASN A 14 -8.53 4.56 -17.65
N PHE A 15 -8.03 4.63 -16.42
CA PHE A 15 -7.33 3.51 -15.80
C PHE A 15 -8.25 2.30 -15.63
N ALA A 16 -9.45 2.48 -15.07
CA ALA A 16 -10.43 1.40 -14.92
C ALA A 16 -10.84 0.76 -16.27
N ILE A 17 -11.07 1.58 -17.31
CA ILE A 17 -11.35 1.09 -18.67
C ILE A 17 -10.19 0.26 -19.21
N THR A 18 -8.96 0.70 -18.97
CA THR A 18 -7.74 -0.02 -19.39
C THR A 18 -7.62 -1.35 -18.67
N LEU A 19 -7.85 -1.39 -17.35
CA LEU A 19 -7.84 -2.63 -16.57
C LEU A 19 -8.90 -3.61 -17.06
N LYS A 20 -10.12 -3.15 -17.36
CA LYS A 20 -11.17 -4.00 -17.94
C LYS A 20 -10.71 -4.68 -19.23
N LYS A 21 -10.10 -3.91 -20.14
CA LYS A 21 -9.58 -4.44 -21.42
C LYS A 21 -8.48 -5.47 -21.21
N GLU A 22 -7.56 -5.21 -20.28
CA GLU A 22 -6.48 -6.14 -19.96
C GLU A 22 -7.03 -7.42 -19.33
N LEU A 23 -7.99 -7.33 -18.40
CA LEU A 23 -8.68 -8.50 -17.84
C LEU A 23 -9.34 -9.36 -18.92
N SER A 24 -10.04 -8.74 -19.88
CA SER A 24 -10.64 -9.47 -21.00
C SER A 24 -9.60 -10.21 -21.85
N ASN A 25 -8.37 -9.69 -21.94
CA ASN A 25 -7.28 -10.28 -22.71
C ASN A 25 -6.59 -11.42 -21.95
N ILE A 26 -6.28 -11.24 -20.67
CA ILE A 26 -5.47 -12.19 -19.89
C ILE A 26 -6.29 -13.20 -19.07
N ALA A 27 -7.56 -12.89 -18.79
CA ALA A 27 -8.45 -13.74 -18.02
C ALA A 27 -9.82 -13.92 -18.71
N PRO A 28 -9.86 -14.43 -19.96
CA PRO A 28 -11.10 -14.60 -20.73
C PRO A 28 -12.10 -15.56 -20.08
N GLN A 29 -11.66 -16.40 -19.15
CA GLN A 29 -12.51 -17.28 -18.36
C GLN A 29 -13.41 -16.52 -17.37
N ILE A 30 -13.07 -15.28 -17.02
CA ILE A 30 -13.87 -14.46 -16.11
C ILE A 30 -15.08 -13.94 -16.88
N PRO A 31 -16.32 -14.13 -16.39
CA PRO A 31 -17.53 -13.66 -17.07
C PRO A 31 -17.49 -12.16 -17.35
N ALA A 32 -17.98 -11.75 -18.53
CA ALA A 32 -18.01 -10.34 -18.93
C ALA A 32 -18.79 -9.45 -17.94
N GLU A 33 -19.85 -9.98 -17.33
CA GLU A 33 -20.63 -9.30 -16.29
C GLU A 33 -19.78 -9.01 -15.05
N THR A 34 -18.98 -9.98 -14.60
CA THR A 34 -18.05 -9.82 -13.47
C THR A 34 -16.98 -8.78 -13.78
N GLN A 35 -16.42 -8.81 -15.00
CA GLN A 35 -15.44 -7.80 -15.44
C GLN A 35 -16.07 -6.38 -15.47
N ASP A 36 -17.33 -6.25 -15.89
CA ASP A 36 -18.05 -4.97 -15.89
C ASP A 36 -18.33 -4.46 -14.48
N LEU A 37 -18.72 -5.35 -13.56
CA LEU A 37 -18.91 -5.03 -12.14
C LEU A 37 -17.61 -4.53 -11.50
N TRP A 38 -16.49 -5.20 -11.75
CA TRP A 38 -15.19 -4.76 -11.24
C TRP A 38 -14.74 -3.44 -11.86
N ALA A 39 -14.95 -3.23 -13.16
CA ALA A 39 -14.64 -1.98 -13.82
C ALA A 39 -15.42 -0.81 -13.21
N LYS A 40 -16.73 -0.95 -13.03
CA LYS A 40 -17.56 0.06 -12.36
C LYS A 40 -17.11 0.34 -10.93
N LYS A 41 -16.72 -0.70 -10.20
CA LYS A 41 -16.21 -0.56 -8.83
C LYS A 41 -14.88 0.19 -8.81
N LEU A 42 -13.98 -0.08 -9.76
CA LEU A 42 -12.73 0.67 -9.94
C LEU A 42 -12.99 2.13 -10.29
N GLU A 43 -13.95 2.43 -11.18
CA GLU A 43 -14.33 3.80 -11.52
C GLU A 43 -14.87 4.59 -10.32
N GLN A 44 -15.49 3.91 -9.35
CA GLN A 44 -15.97 4.52 -8.11
C GLN A 44 -14.86 4.68 -7.06
N THR A 45 -13.88 3.77 -7.06
CA THR A 45 -12.80 3.74 -6.07
C THR A 45 -11.68 4.71 -6.43
N LEU A 46 -11.32 4.79 -7.71
CA LEU A 46 -10.10 5.43 -8.17
C LEU A 46 -10.35 6.89 -8.59
N PRO A 47 -9.72 7.87 -7.91
CA PRO A 47 -9.72 9.25 -8.38
C PRO A 47 -8.76 9.44 -9.56
N ASP A 48 -8.66 10.67 -10.05
CA ASP A 48 -7.63 11.03 -11.02
C ASP A 48 -6.26 11.15 -10.32
N PHE A 49 -5.25 10.54 -10.94
CA PHE A 49 -3.88 10.50 -10.43
C PHE A 49 -3.05 11.64 -10.99
N GLN A 50 -2.22 12.23 -10.13
CA GLN A 50 -1.25 13.26 -10.46
C GLN A 50 0.16 12.66 -10.60
N PRO A 51 1.08 13.36 -11.30
CA PRO A 51 2.49 13.00 -11.27
C PRO A 51 3.01 12.92 -9.83
N LYS A 52 3.80 11.88 -9.54
CA LYS A 52 4.35 11.52 -8.22
C LYS A 52 3.36 10.85 -7.25
N ASP A 53 2.10 10.66 -7.64
CA ASP A 53 1.19 9.85 -6.85
C ASP A 53 1.67 8.40 -6.77
N LEU A 54 1.48 7.83 -5.59
CA LEU A 54 1.79 6.45 -5.26
C LEU A 54 0.50 5.70 -4.97
N LEU A 55 0.10 4.83 -5.90
CA LEU A 55 -1.01 3.91 -5.70
C LEU A 55 -0.47 2.54 -5.30
N ASN A 56 -0.85 2.08 -4.12
CA ASN A 56 -0.54 0.76 -3.62
C ASN A 56 -1.80 -0.10 -3.69
N TYR A 57 -1.65 -1.34 -4.13
CA TYR A 57 -2.67 -2.37 -3.99
C TYR A 57 -2.22 -3.40 -2.96
N ILE A 58 -2.98 -3.51 -1.88
CA ILE A 58 -2.78 -4.51 -0.83
C ILE A 58 -3.75 -5.65 -1.09
N ALA A 59 -3.24 -6.79 -1.55
CA ALA A 59 -3.99 -8.03 -1.66
C ALA A 59 -3.73 -8.88 -0.41
N LEU A 60 -4.78 -9.11 0.38
CA LEU A 60 -4.83 -10.10 1.47
C LEU A 60 -5.62 -11.33 0.99
N ASP A 61 -5.68 -12.37 1.81
CA ASP A 61 -6.33 -13.64 1.47
C ASP A 61 -7.83 -13.43 1.13
N ASP A 62 -8.57 -12.75 2.01
CA ASP A 62 -10.01 -12.54 1.86
C ASP A 62 -10.40 -11.19 1.23
N THR A 63 -9.49 -10.21 1.27
CA THR A 63 -9.81 -8.83 0.86
C THR A 63 -8.64 -8.14 0.20
N GLY A 64 -8.92 -7.17 -0.67
CA GLY A 64 -7.90 -6.27 -1.21
C GLY A 64 -8.37 -4.84 -1.24
N TYR A 65 -7.44 -3.89 -1.18
CA TYR A 65 -7.78 -2.48 -1.19
C TYR A 65 -6.65 -1.63 -1.74
N PHE A 66 -7.03 -0.45 -2.25
CA PHE A 66 -6.09 0.54 -2.75
C PHE A 66 -5.70 1.50 -1.64
N VAL A 67 -4.46 1.97 -1.68
CA VAL A 67 -3.95 3.06 -0.84
C VAL A 67 -3.26 4.07 -1.75
N LEU A 68 -3.81 5.29 -1.83
CA LEU A 68 -3.26 6.40 -2.62
C LEU A 68 -2.61 7.41 -1.68
N ASN A 69 -1.30 7.60 -1.77
CA ASN A 69 -0.55 8.57 -0.94
C ASN A 69 -0.98 8.54 0.54
N ASP A 70 -0.97 7.34 1.15
CA ASP A 70 -1.37 7.10 2.55
C ASP A 70 -2.89 7.10 2.84
N THR A 71 -3.75 7.32 1.84
CA THR A 71 -5.21 7.24 1.99
C THR A 71 -5.75 5.91 1.49
N VAL A 72 -6.40 5.14 2.37
CA VAL A 72 -7.12 3.91 1.98
C VAL A 72 -8.37 4.28 1.18
N LEU A 73 -8.53 3.68 0.00
CA LEU A 73 -9.67 3.89 -0.88
C LEU A 73 -10.72 2.80 -0.68
N GLU A 74 -11.98 3.20 -0.70
CA GLU A 74 -13.14 2.32 -0.67
C GLU A 74 -13.90 2.38 -2.00
N PRO A 75 -14.62 1.31 -2.39
CA PRO A 75 -14.81 0.03 -1.68
C PRO A 75 -13.65 -0.98 -1.83
N LYS A 76 -13.53 -1.91 -0.87
CA LYS A 76 -12.59 -3.04 -0.91
C LYS A 76 -13.01 -4.13 -1.89
N PHE A 77 -12.06 -4.92 -2.37
CA PHE A 77 -12.22 -5.99 -3.34
C PHE A 77 -12.07 -7.37 -2.66
N GLY A 78 -12.52 -8.42 -3.35
CA GLY A 78 -12.43 -9.81 -2.89
C GLY A 78 -11.26 -10.56 -3.53
N SER A 79 -11.03 -11.78 -3.05
CA SER A 79 -9.92 -12.65 -3.48
C SER A 79 -9.89 -12.94 -4.98
N GLU A 80 -11.04 -13.16 -5.63
CA GLU A 80 -11.12 -13.38 -7.08
C GLU A 80 -10.58 -12.18 -7.87
N PHE A 81 -10.94 -10.96 -7.44
CA PHE A 81 -10.40 -9.75 -8.04
C PHE A 81 -8.91 -9.59 -7.71
N ASN A 82 -8.47 -9.91 -6.49
CA ASN A 82 -7.06 -9.83 -6.11
C ASN A 82 -6.18 -10.62 -7.07
N GLN A 83 -6.57 -11.87 -7.32
CA GLN A 83 -5.85 -12.75 -8.24
C GLN A 83 -5.85 -12.17 -9.65
N ALA A 84 -7.03 -11.86 -10.18
CA ALA A 84 -7.18 -11.33 -11.54
C ALA A 84 -6.41 -10.01 -11.75
N PHE A 85 -6.43 -9.11 -10.77
CA PHE A 85 -5.72 -7.85 -10.83
C PHE A 85 -4.20 -8.03 -10.81
N LEU A 86 -3.69 -8.92 -9.95
CA LEU A 86 -2.25 -9.22 -9.91
C LEU A 86 -1.78 -9.91 -11.21
N ASP A 87 -2.60 -10.77 -11.78
CA ASP A 87 -2.34 -11.43 -13.07
C ASP A 87 -2.12 -10.41 -14.21
N ILE A 88 -2.80 -9.26 -14.19
CA ILE A 88 -2.55 -8.19 -15.18
C ILE A 88 -1.09 -7.76 -15.18
N TRP A 89 -0.40 -7.80 -14.05
CA TRP A 89 0.98 -7.34 -13.94
C TRP A 89 2.01 -8.46 -14.07
N LEU A 90 1.63 -9.68 -13.68
CA LEU A 90 2.52 -10.84 -13.60
C LEU A 90 2.40 -11.80 -14.79
N SER A 91 1.31 -11.76 -15.56
CA SER A 91 1.10 -12.68 -16.67
C SER A 91 2.02 -12.37 -17.86
N PRO A 92 2.62 -13.40 -18.51
CA PRO A 92 3.43 -13.23 -19.72
C PRO A 92 2.63 -12.70 -20.92
N GLN A 93 1.30 -12.75 -20.86
CA GLN A 93 0.38 -12.23 -21.88
C GLN A 93 -0.03 -10.78 -21.63
N SER A 94 0.40 -10.19 -20.51
CA SER A 94 0.12 -8.81 -20.16
C SER A 94 0.73 -7.83 -21.17
N SER A 95 0.02 -6.73 -21.44
CA SER A 95 0.58 -5.59 -22.18
C SER A 95 1.66 -4.85 -21.38
N PHE A 96 1.79 -5.10 -20.08
CA PHE A 96 2.73 -4.48 -19.15
C PHE A 96 4.07 -5.24 -19.01
N LYS A 97 4.55 -5.91 -20.06
CA LYS A 97 5.81 -6.71 -20.04
C LYS A 97 7.03 -5.97 -19.47
N ARG A 98 7.16 -4.65 -19.72
CA ARG A 98 8.25 -3.85 -19.16
C ARG A 98 8.20 -3.75 -17.62
N LEU A 99 7.00 -3.77 -17.05
CA LEU A 99 6.81 -3.79 -15.60
C LEU A 99 7.00 -5.20 -15.05
N GLN A 100 6.58 -6.24 -15.79
CA GLN A 100 6.74 -7.64 -15.40
C GLN A 100 8.21 -7.96 -15.04
N SER A 101 9.18 -7.63 -15.90
CA SER A 101 10.61 -7.91 -15.62
C SER A 101 11.18 -7.11 -14.45
N LYS A 102 10.55 -5.99 -14.04
CA LYS A 102 10.89 -5.27 -12.81
C LYS A 102 10.27 -5.93 -11.58
N LEU A 103 9.03 -6.40 -11.69
CA LEU A 103 8.29 -7.07 -10.62
C LEU A 103 8.85 -8.49 -10.34
N LEU A 104 9.33 -9.18 -11.37
CA LEU A 104 9.99 -10.50 -11.26
C LEU A 104 11.47 -10.41 -10.86
N GLY A 105 12.03 -9.21 -10.72
CA GLY A 105 13.42 -9.02 -10.29
C GLY A 105 14.48 -9.35 -11.35
N GLU A 106 14.09 -9.54 -12.61
CA GLU A 106 15.01 -9.92 -13.69
C GLU A 106 15.94 -8.76 -14.13
N ASN A 107 15.66 -7.52 -13.72
CA ASN A 107 16.54 -6.38 -13.96
C ASN A 107 17.04 -5.80 -12.62
N LYS A 108 18.03 -6.45 -12.01
CA LYS A 108 18.93 -5.79 -11.07
C LYS A 108 19.84 -4.84 -11.87
N THR A 109 19.32 -3.69 -12.26
CA THR A 109 20.17 -2.52 -12.49
C THR A 109 19.95 -1.61 -11.31
N GLU A 110 20.99 -1.46 -10.50
CA GLU A 110 21.06 -0.59 -9.34
C GLU A 110 20.67 0.85 -9.73
N GLN A 111 19.38 1.17 -9.62
CA GLN A 111 18.94 2.55 -9.55
C GLN A 111 19.07 2.97 -8.09
N PRO A 112 19.80 4.07 -7.77
CA PRO A 112 19.83 4.58 -6.41
C PRO A 112 18.39 4.92 -6.01
N SER A 113 17.87 4.20 -5.03
CA SER A 113 16.59 4.46 -4.41
C SER A 113 16.66 5.81 -3.72
N ASP A 114 15.97 6.82 -4.27
CA ASP A 114 15.65 8.08 -3.57
C ASP A 114 14.55 7.87 -2.50
N TYR A 115 14.13 6.61 -2.28
CA TYR A 115 13.26 6.26 -1.17
C TYR A 115 14.04 6.43 0.14
N PRO A 116 13.62 7.32 1.05
CA PRO A 116 14.15 7.30 2.41
C PRO A 116 13.85 5.92 2.98
N THR A 117 14.89 5.13 3.18
CA THR A 117 14.78 3.88 3.92
C THR A 117 14.44 4.31 5.35
N PRO A 118 13.24 4.00 5.89
CA PRO A 118 13.04 4.19 7.32
C PRO A 118 14.11 3.33 8.01
N PRO A 119 14.95 3.90 8.90
CA PRO A 119 15.93 3.09 9.60
C PRO A 119 15.17 2.00 10.34
N ARG A 120 15.31 0.77 9.85
CA ARG A 120 14.89 -0.43 10.55
C ARG A 120 15.82 -0.50 11.77
N GLN A 121 15.44 0.14 12.86
CA GLN A 121 16.06 -0.11 14.14
C GLN A 121 15.66 -1.53 14.51
N LEU A 122 16.48 -2.48 14.06
CA LEU A 122 16.55 -3.81 14.59
C LEU A 122 16.90 -3.62 16.06
N GLU A 123 15.89 -3.59 16.91
CA GLU A 123 16.08 -3.63 18.36
C GLU A 123 16.53 -5.05 18.73
N THR A 124 17.74 -5.41 18.29
CA THR A 124 18.50 -6.49 18.90
C THR A 124 19.11 -5.91 20.17
N ALA A 125 18.32 -5.82 21.22
CA ALA A 125 18.88 -5.79 22.56
C ALA A 125 19.20 -7.25 22.94
N PRO A 126 20.47 -7.67 23.06
CA PRO A 126 20.77 -8.90 23.75
C PRO A 126 20.39 -8.68 25.22
N VAL A 127 19.43 -9.45 25.71
CA VAL A 127 19.19 -9.59 27.14
C VAL A 127 20.35 -10.42 27.71
N GLU A 128 21.26 -9.79 28.45
CA GLU A 128 22.09 -10.50 29.42
C GLU A 128 22.41 -9.59 30.61
N ASN A 129 22.40 -10.21 31.79
CA ASN A 129 22.17 -9.68 33.12
C ASN A 129 23.49 -9.71 33.91
N GLU A 130 23.92 -8.61 34.54
CA GLU A 130 24.38 -8.60 35.96
C GLU A 130 24.82 -7.21 36.46
N SER A 131 24.16 -6.78 37.53
CA SER A 131 24.53 -5.91 38.68
C SER A 131 25.68 -4.87 38.59
N LYS A 132 25.35 -3.59 38.86
CA LYS A 132 25.57 -2.83 40.13
C LYS A 132 25.50 -1.30 39.91
N ASP A 133 24.35 -0.70 40.30
CA ASP A 133 24.12 0.59 41.01
C ASP A 133 24.77 1.94 40.54
N PRO A 134 24.25 3.13 40.95
CA PRO A 134 23.21 3.89 40.24
C PRO A 134 23.65 5.34 39.90
N GLN A 135 22.91 6.06 39.04
CA GLN A 135 22.97 7.53 38.99
C GLN A 135 21.54 8.09 38.81
N PRO A 136 21.08 9.01 39.69
CA PRO A 136 19.69 9.48 39.73
C PRO A 136 19.39 10.55 38.66
N LEU A 137 18.17 10.53 38.13
CA LEU A 137 17.64 11.59 37.27
C LEU A 137 17.16 12.79 38.13
N PRO A 138 17.41 14.05 37.74
CA PRO A 138 16.78 15.20 38.37
C PRO A 138 15.31 15.31 37.94
N HIS A 139 14.41 15.38 38.92
CA HIS A 139 12.96 15.51 38.75
C HIS A 139 12.59 16.85 38.09
N THR A 140 11.73 16.81 37.07
CA THR A 140 11.00 17.97 36.56
C THR A 140 9.80 18.27 37.46
N PRO A 141 9.48 19.54 37.78
CA PRO A 141 8.29 19.88 38.55
C PRO A 141 7.08 20.03 37.62
N GLY A 142 6.14 19.09 37.70
CA GLY A 142 4.79 19.21 37.12
C GLY A 142 3.79 19.61 38.19
N LEU A 143 3.33 20.86 38.13
CA LEU A 143 2.17 21.38 38.86
C LEU A 143 0.86 20.79 38.32
N SER A 144 -0.10 20.60 39.24
CA SER A 144 -1.56 20.50 39.09
C SER A 144 -2.10 19.12 39.50
N GLY A 145 -2.99 18.96 40.48
CA GLY A 145 -3.71 19.92 41.33
C GLY A 145 -4.65 19.10 42.22
N SER A 146 -4.99 19.61 43.40
CA SER A 146 -6.09 19.09 44.22
C SER A 146 -6.58 20.19 45.16
N GLN A 147 -7.67 20.85 44.78
CA GLN A 147 -8.54 21.54 45.73
C GLN A 147 -9.23 20.49 46.59
N SER A 148 -9.27 20.71 47.90
CA SER A 148 -10.36 20.23 48.76
C SER A 148 -10.57 21.23 49.88
N VAL A 149 -11.84 21.51 50.10
CA VAL A 149 -12.43 22.67 50.75
C VAL A 149 -12.41 22.56 52.28
N GLU A 150 -12.20 23.71 52.91
CA GLU A 150 -12.34 23.99 54.33
C GLU A 150 -13.83 24.16 54.68
N ALA A 151 -14.28 23.55 55.78
CA ALA A 151 -15.55 23.87 56.41
C ALA A 151 -15.32 23.95 57.93
N SER A 152 -15.86 25.04 58.48
CA SER A 152 -15.70 25.60 59.82
C SER A 152 -16.18 24.72 60.97
#